data_AF-A0A8B6XWV7-F1
#
_entry.id   AF-A0A8B6XWV7-F1
#
_cell.length_a   1.000
_cell.length_b   1.000
_cell.length_c   1.000
_cell.angle_alpha   90.00
_cell.angle_beta   90.00
_cell.angle_gamma   90.00
#
_symmetry.space_group_name_H-M   'P 1'
#
loop_
_entity.id
_entity.type
_entity.pdbx_description
1 polymer ?
#
loop_
_entity_poly.entity_id
_entity_poly.type
_entity_poly.pdbx_seq_one_letter_code
_entity_poly.pdbx_strand_id
1 'polypeptide(L)'
;VVTALSFRCCEQLMQDEALSVIYRVVNYSNRSLPWISIKEVALDILLNLAKCPTTYKAVYNHPSSTTIILDQMSNYRDKKCFIFSKACNLLTILCHDDDIKLDIKNTKKNSEKVLSFYRLLNRKKQLDAHRQVQKEKKKDLFNGNAKWHRRTSAINTEDPFTAVHLLINTLEIAANV
;
A
#
# COMPACT_ATOMS: atom_id res chain seq x y z
N VAL A 1 11.56 -14.94 2.46
CA VAL A 1 11.55 -16.42 2.49
C VAL A 1 10.17 -16.85 2.97
N VAL A 2 9.39 -17.54 2.14
CA VAL A 2 8.14 -18.20 2.55
C VAL A 2 8.53 -19.64 2.88
N THR A 3 8.37 -20.06 4.13
CA THR A 3 8.68 -21.42 4.57
C THR A 3 7.42 -22.28 4.50
N ALA A 4 7.54 -23.61 4.39
CA ALA A 4 6.38 -24.51 4.42
C ALA A 4 5.50 -24.33 5.68
N LEU A 5 6.09 -23.87 6.79
CA LEU A 5 5.36 -23.57 8.03
C LEU A 5 4.43 -22.35 7.90
N SER A 6 4.83 -21.33 7.12
CA SER A 6 4.00 -20.15 6.89
C SER A 6 2.73 -20.46 6.08
N PHE A 7 2.79 -21.46 5.19
CA PHE A 7 1.64 -21.95 4.44
C PHE A 7 0.61 -22.62 5.36
N ARG A 8 1.03 -23.56 6.22
CA ARG A 8 0.14 -24.22 7.19
C ARG A 8 -0.50 -23.24 8.17
N CYS A 9 0.24 -22.21 8.58
CA CYS A 9 -0.31 -21.15 9.44
C CYS A 9 -1.42 -20.35 8.75
N CYS A 10 -1.27 -20.08 7.44
CA CYS A 10 -2.33 -19.43 6.65
C CYS A 10 -3.60 -20.27 6.61
N GLU A 11 -3.48 -21.58 6.43
CA GLU A 11 -4.62 -22.51 6.41
C GLU A 11 -5.28 -22.60 7.80
N GLN A 12 -4.48 -22.71 8.87
CA GLN A 12 -5.01 -22.74 10.24
C GLN A 12 -5.77 -21.45 10.58
N LEU A 13 -5.25 -20.28 10.21
CA LEU A 13 -5.95 -19.00 10.42
C LEU A 13 -7.31 -18.96 9.72
N MET A 14 -7.44 -19.63 8.57
CA MET A 14 -8.72 -19.75 7.89
C MET A 14 -9.67 -20.72 8.60
N GLN A 15 -9.15 -21.84 9.10
CA GLN A 15 -9.94 -22.81 9.89
C GLN A 15 -10.44 -22.21 11.20
N ASP A 16 -9.65 -21.36 11.83
CA ASP A 16 -10.00 -20.67 13.08
C ASP A 16 -10.91 -19.44 12.86
N GLU A 17 -11.40 -19.23 11.63
CA GLU A 17 -12.25 -18.09 11.22
C GLU A 17 -11.65 -16.70 11.56
N ALA A 18 -10.32 -16.62 11.67
CA ALA A 18 -9.62 -15.41 12.11
C ALA A 18 -9.68 -14.27 11.08
N LEU A 19 -9.97 -14.58 9.80
CA LEU A 19 -10.01 -13.60 8.71
C LEU A 19 -10.97 -12.44 9.00
N SER A 20 -12.17 -12.73 9.54
CA SER A 20 -13.17 -11.72 9.87
C SER A 20 -12.71 -10.79 11.00
N VAL A 21 -11.95 -11.32 11.95
CA VAL A 21 -11.36 -10.54 13.05
C VAL A 21 -10.25 -9.63 12.51
N ILE A 22 -9.41 -10.14 11.61
CA ILE A 22 -8.35 -9.35 10.96
C ILE A 22 -8.96 -8.18 10.17
N TYR A 23 -9.99 -8.42 9.36
CA TYR A 23 -10.67 -7.35 8.64
C TYR A 23 -11.34 -6.35 9.57
N ARG A 24 -11.87 -6.77 10.72
CA ARG A 24 -12.41 -5.86 11.73
C ARG A 24 -11.33 -4.92 12.27
N VAL A 25 -10.14 -5.45 12.58
CA VAL A 25 -8.98 -4.65 13.02
C VAL A 25 -8.56 -3.65 11.93
N VAL A 26 -8.48 -4.12 10.68
CA VAL A 26 -8.12 -3.26 9.53
C VAL A 26 -9.18 -2.19 9.28
N ASN A 27 -10.46 -2.47 9.46
CA ASN A 27 -11.53 -1.49 9.23
C ASN A 27 -11.69 -0.48 10.38
N TYR A 28 -11.18 -0.78 11.56
CA TYR A 28 -11.35 0.09 12.71
C TYR A 28 -10.71 1.47 12.49
N SER A 29 -11.45 2.54 12.76
CA SER A 29 -11.08 3.92 12.39
C SER A 29 -10.21 4.65 13.42
N ASN A 30 -9.62 3.94 14.38
CA ASN A 30 -8.69 4.54 15.34
C ASN A 30 -7.37 4.91 14.63
N ARG A 31 -6.86 6.13 14.86
CA ARG A 31 -5.65 6.65 14.20
C ARG A 31 -4.54 6.99 15.19
N SER A 32 -4.65 6.53 16.44
CA SER A 32 -3.58 6.62 17.43
C SER A 32 -2.35 5.84 16.96
N LEU A 33 -1.15 6.26 17.41
CA LEU A 33 0.10 5.60 17.03
C LEU A 33 0.10 4.09 17.36
N PRO A 34 -0.37 3.64 18.55
CA PRO A 34 -0.46 2.21 18.84
C PRO A 34 -1.37 1.45 17.85
N TRP A 35 -2.50 2.06 17.47
CA TRP A 35 -3.43 1.43 16.54
C TRP A 35 -2.88 1.34 15.11
N ILE A 36 -2.07 2.31 14.69
CA ILE A 36 -1.38 2.25 13.40
C ILE A 36 -0.48 1.01 13.32
N SER A 37 0.31 0.75 14.36
CA SER A 37 1.18 -0.43 14.42
C SER A 37 0.38 -1.74 14.37
N ILE A 38 -0.72 -1.83 15.13
CA ILE A 38 -1.61 -3.01 15.11
C ILE A 38 -2.18 -3.24 13.70
N LYS A 39 -2.60 -2.16 13.03
CA LYS A 39 -3.14 -2.22 11.67
C LYS A 39 -2.10 -2.64 10.63
N GLU A 40 -0.84 -2.19 10.78
CA GLU A 40 0.25 -2.62 9.91
C GLU A 40 0.51 -4.13 10.03
N VAL A 41 0.49 -4.68 11.25
CA VAL A 41 0.61 -6.13 11.48
C VAL A 41 -0.59 -6.87 10.87
N ALA A 42 -1.81 -6.35 11.05
CA ALA A 42 -3.01 -6.95 10.45
C ALA A 42 -2.92 -6.99 8.91
N LEU A 43 -2.40 -5.93 8.29
CA LEU A 43 -2.14 -5.90 6.85
C LEU A 43 -1.02 -6.87 6.42
N ASP A 44 0.01 -7.06 7.24
CA ASP A 44 1.04 -8.08 6.96
C ASP A 44 0.47 -9.50 6.97
N ILE A 45 -0.47 -9.78 7.89
CA ILE A 45 -1.18 -11.07 7.91
C ILE A 45 -2.01 -11.22 6.63
N LEU A 46 -2.79 -10.20 6.23
CA LEU A 46 -3.54 -10.23 4.97
C LEU A 46 -2.63 -10.41 3.74
N LEU A 47 -1.46 -9.77 3.72
CA LEU A 47 -0.47 -9.93 2.66
C LEU A 47 0.08 -11.36 2.58
N ASN A 48 0.29 -12.01 3.73
CA ASN A 48 0.74 -13.40 3.77
C ASN A 48 -0.37 -14.35 3.28
N LEU A 49 -1.62 -14.12 3.70
CA LEU A 49 -2.78 -14.87 3.22
C LEU A 49 -2.97 -14.66 1.70
N ALA A 50 -2.86 -13.44 1.20
CA ALA A 50 -3.00 -13.15 -0.24
C ALA A 50 -1.91 -13.81 -1.10
N LYS A 51 -0.73 -14.07 -0.55
CA LYS A 51 0.34 -14.82 -1.23
C LYS A 51 0.13 -16.33 -1.22
N CYS A 52 -0.75 -16.83 -0.35
CA CYS A 52 -1.00 -18.25 -0.19
C CYS A 52 -2.03 -18.72 -1.23
N PRO A 53 -1.69 -19.70 -2.10
CA PRO A 53 -2.60 -20.18 -3.14
C PRO A 53 -3.94 -20.72 -2.62
N THR A 54 -4.01 -21.22 -1.39
CA THR A 54 -5.24 -21.78 -0.81
C THR A 54 -6.12 -20.74 -0.11
N THR A 55 -5.62 -19.53 0.16
CA THR A 55 -6.37 -18.54 0.98
C THR A 55 -6.60 -17.18 0.31
N TYR A 56 -5.88 -16.84 -0.77
CA TYR A 56 -6.03 -15.53 -1.43
C TYR A 56 -7.46 -15.21 -1.88
N LYS A 57 -8.20 -16.20 -2.41
CA LYS A 57 -9.60 -16.03 -2.81
C LYS A 57 -10.47 -15.67 -1.61
N ALA A 58 -10.22 -16.25 -0.44
CA ALA A 58 -10.96 -15.90 0.77
C ALA A 58 -10.66 -14.46 1.22
N VAL A 59 -9.41 -14.00 1.08
CA VAL A 59 -9.02 -12.61 1.37
C VAL A 59 -9.79 -11.64 0.48
N TYR A 60 -9.92 -11.93 -0.82
CA TYR A 60 -10.68 -11.09 -1.75
C TYR A 60 -12.20 -11.20 -1.55
N ASN A 61 -12.73 -12.42 -1.39
CA ASN A 61 -14.17 -12.67 -1.23
C ASN A 61 -14.74 -12.24 0.12
N HIS A 62 -13.89 -11.87 1.09
CA HIS A 62 -14.38 -11.33 2.37
C HIS A 62 -15.29 -10.12 2.12
N PRO A 63 -16.43 -10.01 2.82
CA PRO A 63 -17.36 -8.89 2.64
C PRO A 63 -16.68 -7.53 2.69
N SER A 64 -16.93 -6.70 1.68
CA SER A 64 -16.36 -5.36 1.54
C SER A 64 -14.82 -5.28 1.49
N SER A 65 -14.11 -6.39 1.23
CA SER A 65 -12.64 -6.46 1.17
C SER A 65 -12.02 -5.29 0.39
N THR A 66 -12.35 -5.15 -0.89
CA THR A 66 -11.84 -4.08 -1.77
C THR A 66 -12.13 -2.68 -1.20
N THR A 67 -13.33 -2.47 -0.65
CA THR A 67 -13.71 -1.18 -0.07
C THR A 67 -12.86 -0.86 1.16
N ILE A 68 -12.72 -1.81 2.09
CA ILE A 68 -11.91 -1.65 3.31
C ILE A 68 -10.46 -1.32 2.96
N ILE A 69 -9.89 -2.01 1.96
CA ILE A 69 -8.50 -1.81 1.53
C ILE A 69 -8.33 -0.41 0.90
N LEU A 70 -9.23 -0.02 -0.01
CA LEU A 70 -9.23 1.32 -0.62
C LEU A 70 -9.46 2.45 0.39
N ASP A 71 -10.21 2.18 1.46
CA ASP A 71 -10.40 3.14 2.55
C ASP A 71 -9.14 3.29 3.40
N GLN A 72 -8.36 2.22 3.61
CA GLN A 72 -7.03 2.35 4.24
C GLN A 72 -6.08 3.20 3.37
N MET A 73 -6.09 3.01 2.05
CA MET A 73 -5.34 3.89 1.14
C MET A 73 -5.80 5.34 1.27
N SER A 74 -7.11 5.59 1.31
CA SER A 74 -7.66 6.94 1.51
C SER A 74 -7.20 7.57 2.83
N ASN A 75 -7.26 6.81 3.92
CA ASN A 75 -7.02 7.28 5.27
C ASN A 75 -5.53 7.51 5.59
N TYR A 76 -4.61 6.83 4.89
CA TYR A 76 -3.20 6.85 5.25
C TYR A 76 -2.25 7.38 4.17
N ARG A 77 -2.76 7.81 3.00
CA ARG A 77 -1.95 8.39 1.90
C ARG A 77 -1.01 9.55 2.28
N ASP A 78 -1.37 10.32 3.32
CA ASP A 78 -0.62 11.51 3.76
C ASP A 78 0.12 11.29 5.10
N LYS A 79 0.10 10.06 5.63
CA LYS A 79 0.76 9.70 6.88
C LYS A 79 2.13 9.07 6.59
N LYS A 80 3.09 9.32 7.49
CA LYS A 80 4.42 8.69 7.45
C LYS A 80 4.35 7.30 8.08
N CYS A 81 3.64 6.37 7.46
CA CYS A 81 3.50 4.97 7.87
C CYS A 81 3.28 4.11 6.62
N PHE A 82 3.26 2.79 6.78
CA PHE A 82 3.31 1.84 5.67
C PHE A 82 1.94 1.29 5.26
N ILE A 83 0.88 1.66 5.98
CA ILE A 83 -0.49 1.23 5.70
C ILE A 83 -0.90 1.46 4.24
N PHE A 84 -0.59 2.64 3.67
CA PHE A 84 -0.92 2.94 2.28
C PHE A 84 -0.24 1.97 1.31
N SER A 85 1.08 1.80 1.44
CA SER A 85 1.88 0.95 0.56
C SER A 85 1.51 -0.52 0.72
N LYS A 86 1.26 -0.99 1.95
CA LYS A 86 0.77 -2.35 2.22
C LYS A 86 -0.60 -2.62 1.62
N ALA A 87 -1.52 -1.67 1.69
CA ALA A 87 -2.82 -1.76 1.04
C ALA A 87 -2.71 -1.82 -0.50
N CYS A 88 -1.82 -1.02 -1.10
CA CYS A 88 -1.53 -1.11 -2.54
C CYS A 88 -0.97 -2.49 -2.91
N ASN A 89 0.00 -2.98 -2.15
CA ASN A 89 0.63 -4.28 -2.38
C ASN A 89 -0.38 -5.43 -2.25
N LEU A 90 -1.30 -5.32 -1.29
CA LEU A 90 -2.35 -6.32 -1.09
C LEU A 90 -3.25 -6.42 -2.33
N LEU A 91 -3.75 -5.28 -2.83
CA LEU A 91 -4.54 -5.27 -4.07
C LEU A 91 -3.73 -5.78 -5.25
N THR A 92 -2.44 -5.39 -5.35
CA THR A 92 -1.56 -5.82 -6.44
C THR A 92 -1.42 -7.35 -6.48
N ILE A 93 -1.17 -7.99 -5.33
CA ILE A 93 -1.04 -9.44 -5.23
C ILE A 93 -2.36 -10.13 -5.62
N LEU A 94 -3.50 -9.61 -5.14
CA LEU A 94 -4.80 -10.17 -5.48
C LEU A 94 -5.10 -10.05 -6.99
N CYS A 95 -4.68 -8.96 -7.64
CA CYS A 95 -4.84 -8.74 -9.08
C CYS A 95 -3.89 -9.57 -9.96
N HIS A 96 -3.09 -10.49 -9.39
CA HIS A 96 -2.41 -11.50 -10.19
C HIS A 96 -3.36 -12.63 -10.64
N ASP A 97 -4.54 -12.74 -10.02
CA ASP A 97 -5.65 -13.53 -10.54
C ASP A 97 -6.46 -12.67 -11.52
N ASP A 98 -6.66 -13.16 -12.74
CA ASP A 98 -7.28 -12.41 -13.84
C ASP A 98 -8.76 -12.09 -13.56
N ASP A 99 -9.49 -12.96 -12.88
CA ASP A 99 -10.90 -12.73 -12.54
C ASP A 99 -11.01 -11.58 -11.52
N ILE A 100 -10.16 -11.60 -10.50
CA ILE A 100 -10.08 -10.55 -9.48
C ILE A 100 -9.65 -9.22 -10.10
N LYS A 101 -8.62 -9.25 -10.96
CA LYS A 101 -8.15 -8.07 -11.69
C LYS A 101 -9.26 -7.46 -12.53
N LEU A 102 -9.99 -8.29 -13.28
CA LEU A 102 -11.07 -7.83 -14.15
C LEU A 102 -12.24 -7.23 -13.35
N ASP A 103 -12.63 -7.85 -12.22
CA ASP A 103 -13.65 -7.30 -11.34
C ASP A 103 -13.28 -5.93 -10.77
N ILE A 104 -12.07 -5.80 -10.23
CA ILE A 104 -11.59 -4.54 -9.65
C ILE A 104 -11.48 -3.46 -10.73
N LYS A 105 -10.98 -3.81 -11.92
CA LYS A 105 -10.84 -2.91 -13.06
C LYS A 105 -12.20 -2.44 -13.60
N ASN A 106 -13.16 -3.35 -13.75
CA ASN A 106 -14.48 -3.05 -14.32
C ASN A 106 -15.39 -2.33 -13.32
N THR A 107 -15.11 -2.43 -12.02
CA THR A 107 -15.78 -1.62 -11.01
C THR A 107 -15.28 -0.17 -11.08
N LYS A 108 -15.98 0.67 -11.84
CA LYS A 108 -15.64 2.09 -12.10
C LYS A 108 -15.22 2.87 -10.85
N LYS A 109 -15.94 2.69 -9.73
CA LYS A 109 -15.63 3.36 -8.45
C LYS A 109 -14.23 3.01 -7.94
N ASN A 110 -13.79 1.76 -8.11
CA ASN A 110 -12.49 1.28 -7.66
C ASN A 110 -11.38 1.84 -8.55
N SER A 111 -11.55 1.70 -9.88
CA SER A 111 -10.57 2.18 -10.87
C SER A 111 -10.35 3.70 -10.76
N GLU A 112 -11.42 4.48 -10.59
CA GLU A 112 -11.34 5.93 -10.40
C GLU A 112 -10.61 6.31 -9.11
N LYS A 113 -10.86 5.60 -8.00
CA LYS A 113 -10.14 5.82 -6.73
C LYS A 113 -8.65 5.56 -6.87
N VAL A 114 -8.28 4.41 -7.47
CA VAL A 114 -6.87 4.04 -7.68
C VAL A 114 -6.17 5.07 -8.56
N LEU A 115 -6.80 5.49 -9.66
CA LEU A 115 -6.27 6.51 -10.56
C LEU A 115 -6.11 7.87 -9.86
N SER A 116 -7.06 8.24 -9.00
CA SER A 116 -6.96 9.46 -8.18
C SER A 116 -5.75 9.41 -7.23
N PHE A 117 -5.48 8.29 -6.57
CA PHE A 117 -4.32 8.16 -5.69
C PHE A 117 -3.00 8.32 -6.46
N TYR A 118 -2.90 7.68 -7.62
CA TYR A 118 -1.72 7.82 -8.48
C TYR A 118 -1.49 9.27 -8.90
N ARG A 119 -2.51 9.97 -9.42
CA ARG A 119 -2.39 11.37 -9.84
C ARG A 119 -1.93 12.27 -8.69
N LEU A 120 -2.51 12.07 -7.50
CA LEU A 120 -2.14 12.83 -6.31
C LEU A 120 -0.68 12.59 -5.90
N LEU A 121 -0.24 11.33 -5.86
CA LEU A 121 1.12 10.98 -5.46
C LEU A 121 2.16 11.35 -6.53
N ASN A 122 1.82 11.25 -7.82
CA ASN A 122 2.67 11.71 -8.91
C ASN A 122 2.92 13.21 -8.80
N ARG A 123 1.85 14.00 -8.64
CA ARG A 123 1.95 15.46 -8.45
C ARG A 123 2.79 15.81 -7.23
N LYS A 124 2.61 15.09 -6.11
CA LYS A 124 3.40 15.29 -4.89
C LYS A 124 4.89 15.01 -5.13
N LYS A 125 5.22 13.90 -5.80
CA LYS A 125 6.60 13.53 -6.16
C LYS A 125 7.26 14.59 -7.05
N GLN A 126 6.55 15.10 -8.06
CA GLN A 126 7.02 16.18 -8.93
C GLN A 126 7.30 17.47 -8.13
N LEU A 127 6.36 17.89 -7.27
CA LEU A 127 6.52 19.08 -6.42
C LEU A 127 7.72 18.93 -5.46
N ASP A 128 7.90 17.76 -4.86
CA ASP A 128 9.01 17.51 -3.96
C ASP A 128 10.36 17.49 -4.71
N ALA A 129 10.40 16.94 -5.93
CA ALA A 129 11.58 17.03 -6.81
C ALA A 129 11.93 18.49 -7.13
N HIS A 130 10.95 19.33 -7.51
CA HIS A 130 11.18 20.76 -7.73
C HIS A 130 11.70 21.47 -6.47
N ARG A 131 11.15 21.15 -5.29
CA ARG A 131 11.61 21.71 -4.02
C ARG A 131 13.04 21.31 -3.68
N GLN A 132 13.46 20.08 -3.99
CA GLN A 132 14.84 19.64 -3.78
C GLN A 132 15.82 20.42 -4.67
N VAL A 133 15.52 20.54 -5.96
CA VAL A 133 16.35 21.33 -6.91
C VAL A 133 16.50 22.79 -6.43
N GLN A 134 15.43 23.41 -5.94
CA GLN A 134 15.48 24.78 -5.41
C GLN A 134 16.31 24.89 -4.11
N LYS A 135 16.27 23.86 -3.25
CA LYS A 135 17.09 23.81 -2.03
C LYS A 135 18.57 23.60 -2.35
N GLU A 136 18.89 22.77 -3.34
CA GLU A 136 20.27 22.55 -3.82
C GLU A 136 20.84 23.83 -4.40
N LYS A 137 20.11 24.50 -5.31
CA LYS A 137 20.49 25.81 -5.84
C LYS A 137 20.76 26.82 -4.72
N LYS A 138 19.86 26.93 -3.73
CA LYS A 138 20.09 27.80 -2.57
C LYS A 138 21.33 27.40 -1.75
N LYS A 139 21.58 26.11 -1.53
CA LYS A 139 22.80 25.66 -0.83
C LYS A 139 24.06 26.06 -1.60
N ASP A 140 24.08 25.95 -2.92
CA ASP A 140 25.22 26.36 -3.74
C ASP A 140 25.47 27.88 -3.67
N LEU A 141 24.41 28.68 -3.51
CA LEU A 141 24.50 30.12 -3.26
C LEU A 141 24.99 30.49 -1.84
N PHE A 142 24.88 29.59 -0.85
CA PHE A 142 25.19 29.87 0.56
C PHE A 142 26.40 29.09 1.11
N ASN A 143 27.05 28.20 0.35
CA ASN A 143 28.15 27.38 0.86
C ASN A 143 29.53 27.86 0.36
N GLY A 144 30.07 28.87 1.06
CA GLY A 144 31.47 28.84 1.46
C GLY A 144 31.62 27.84 2.61
N ASN A 145 32.39 26.77 2.40
CA ASN A 145 32.90 25.81 3.39
C ASN A 145 32.10 25.61 4.70
N ALA A 146 31.02 24.81 4.66
CA ALA A 146 30.56 24.09 5.86
C ALA A 146 29.96 22.73 5.47
N LYS A 147 30.73 21.66 5.74
CA LYS A 147 30.42 20.28 5.38
C LYS A 147 29.65 19.60 6.51
N TRP A 148 28.38 19.95 6.69
CA TRP A 148 27.46 19.18 7.53
C TRP A 148 26.75 18.11 6.70
N HIS A 149 27.31 16.90 6.68
CA HIS A 149 26.63 15.73 6.12
C HIS A 149 25.43 15.34 7.00
N ARG A 150 24.24 15.80 6.63
CA ARG A 150 23.00 15.25 7.15
C ARG A 150 22.75 13.93 6.42
N ARG A 151 23.04 12.79 7.06
CA ARG A 151 22.67 11.46 6.56
C ARG A 151 21.16 11.45 6.32
N THR A 152 20.76 11.48 5.07
CA THR A 152 19.38 11.15 4.65
C THR A 152 19.18 9.68 4.98
N SER A 153 18.20 9.38 5.84
CA SER A 153 17.78 8.03 6.20
C SER A 153 17.32 7.29 4.95
N ALA A 154 18.27 6.60 4.32
CA ALA A 154 18.02 5.69 3.22
C ALA A 154 17.53 4.37 3.77
N ILE A 155 16.21 4.18 3.80
CA ILE A 155 15.54 2.90 3.60
C ILE A 155 14.23 3.27 2.91
N ASN A 156 14.07 2.94 1.62
CA ASN A 156 12.77 3.10 0.96
C ASN A 156 12.34 1.75 0.38
N THR A 157 11.87 0.89 1.27
CA THR A 157 11.23 -0.40 0.94
C THR A 157 9.71 -0.25 0.77
N GLU A 158 9.16 0.95 1.00
CA GLU A 158 7.73 1.20 1.25
C GLU A 158 7.21 2.51 0.63
N ASP A 159 7.78 2.95 -0.51
CA ASP A 159 7.42 4.20 -1.18
C ASP A 159 5.95 4.20 -1.67
N PRO A 160 5.08 5.12 -1.18
CA PRO A 160 3.67 5.16 -1.56
C PRO A 160 3.44 5.33 -3.06
N PHE A 161 4.27 6.14 -3.73
CA PHE A 161 4.13 6.37 -5.17
C PHE A 161 4.46 5.10 -5.96
N THR A 162 5.56 4.44 -5.65
CA THR A 162 5.97 3.19 -6.30
C THR A 162 4.92 2.10 -6.10
N ALA A 163 4.36 1.98 -4.89
CA ALA A 163 3.33 0.99 -4.59
C ALA A 163 2.04 1.20 -5.41
N VAL A 164 1.54 2.45 -5.53
CA VAL A 164 0.36 2.73 -6.34
C VAL A 164 0.64 2.65 -7.85
N HIS A 165 1.85 3.00 -8.28
CA HIS A 165 2.27 2.88 -9.67
C HIS A 165 2.29 1.41 -10.12
N LEU A 166 2.80 0.51 -9.26
CA LEU A 166 2.75 -0.92 -9.51
C LEU A 166 1.30 -1.40 -9.63
N LEU A 167 0.43 -1.02 -8.70
CA LEU A 167 -0.98 -1.38 -8.72
C LEU A 167 -1.70 -0.94 -10.01
N ILE A 168 -1.44 0.29 -10.48
CA ILE A 168 -2.03 0.77 -11.75
C ILE A 168 -1.58 -0.07 -12.94
N ASN A 169 -0.29 -0.40 -12.99
CA ASN A 169 0.25 -1.23 -14.07
C ASN A 169 -0.35 -2.63 -14.03
N THR A 170 -0.49 -3.24 -12.84
CA THR A 170 -1.12 -4.55 -12.68
C THR A 170 -2.58 -4.55 -13.09
N LEU A 171 -3.32 -3.47 -12.81
CA LEU A 171 -4.71 -3.31 -13.24
C LEU A 171 -4.85 -2.92 -14.72
N GLU A 172 -3.74 -2.58 -15.40
CA GLU A 172 -3.73 -2.06 -16.78
C GLU A 172 -4.72 -0.90 -16.97
N ILE A 173 -4.81 -0.02 -15.98
CA ILE A 173 -5.59 1.21 -16.09
C ILE A 173 -4.73 2.22 -16.83
N ALA A 174 -5.26 2.78 -17.91
CA ALA A 174 -4.59 3.87 -18.62
C ALA A 174 -4.43 5.08 -17.68
N ALA A 175 -3.25 5.20 -17.07
CA ALA A 175 -2.81 6.45 -16.49
C ALA A 175 -2.41 7.34 -17.66
N ASN A 176 -3.38 8.07 -18.24
CA ASN A 176 -3.05 9.15 -19.18
C ASN A 176 -2.12 10.12 -18.42
N VAL A 177 -0.84 10.08 -18.81
CA VAL A 177 0.26 10.93 -18.32
C VAL A 177 0.07 12.34 -18.85
#